data_AF-A0A1Z9QSI8-F1
#
_entry.id   AF-A0A1Z9QSI8-F1
#
_cell.length_a   1.000
_cell.length_b   1.000
_cell.length_c   1.000
_cell.angle_alpha   90.00
_cell.angle_beta   90.00
_cell.angle_gamma   90.00
#
_symmetry.space_group_name_H-M   'P 1'
#
loop_
_entity.id
_entity.type
_entity.pdbx_description
1 polymer ?
#
loop_
_entity_poly.entity_id
_entity_poly.type
_entity_poly.pdbx_seq_one_letter_code
_entity_poly.pdbx_strand_id
1 'polypeptide(L)'
;MLSFTLSICWDAGSSSAQELALNFWDDRDAKASLVKFLESVTGPQNDQFVAETDRIAVFDSDGTLRSENPLPFQLCLQWMN
;
A
#
# COMPACT_ATOMS: atom_id res chain seq x y z
N MET A 1 -27.95 2.21 46.67
CA MET A 1 -27.20 1.13 45.99
C MET A 1 -26.66 1.73 44.70
N LEU A 2 -25.35 1.99 44.63
CA LEU A 2 -24.71 2.59 43.46
C LEU A 2 -24.62 1.55 42.34
N SER A 3 -25.20 1.87 41.18
CA SER A 3 -25.10 1.06 39.97
C SER A 3 -23.84 1.48 39.21
N PHE A 4 -22.90 0.56 39.01
CA PHE A 4 -21.74 0.75 38.14
C PHE A 4 -22.08 0.12 36.78
N THR A 5 -22.27 0.93 35.75
CA THR A 5 -22.31 0.45 34.37
C THR A 5 -20.88 0.34 33.85
N LEU A 6 -20.47 -0.89 33.53
CA LEU A 6 -19.20 -1.18 32.89
C LEU A 6 -19.25 -0.65 31.44
N SER A 7 -18.68 0.53 31.19
CA SER A 7 -18.53 1.04 29.82
C SER A 7 -17.33 0.33 29.19
N ILE A 8 -17.61 -0.65 28.34
CA ILE A 8 -16.60 -1.24 27.46
C ILE A 8 -16.38 -0.19 26.35
N CYS A 9 -15.34 0.64 26.49
CA CYS A 9 -14.82 1.37 25.34
C CYS A 9 -14.13 0.33 24.44
N TRP A 10 -14.83 -0.10 23.40
CA TRP A 10 -14.20 -0.74 22.26
C TRP A 10 -13.43 0.34 21.51
N ASP A 11 -12.18 0.59 21.93
CA ASP A 11 -11.23 1.28 21.06
C ASP A 11 -10.96 0.33 19.89
N ALA A 12 -11.77 0.47 18.83
CA ALA A 12 -11.32 0.07 17.51
C ALA A 12 -10.17 1.00 17.18
N GLY A 13 -8.95 0.60 17.53
CA GLY A 13 -7.72 1.28 17.12
C GLY A 13 -7.79 1.46 15.60
N SER A 14 -8.15 2.67 15.17
CA SER A 14 -8.12 3.03 13.77
C SER A 14 -6.66 3.23 13.42
N SER A 15 -6.00 2.16 12.99
CA SER A 15 -4.69 2.27 12.35
C SER A 15 -4.87 3.15 11.11
N SER A 16 -4.31 4.36 11.14
CA SER A 16 -4.36 5.24 9.98
C SER A 16 -3.55 4.59 8.84
N ALA A 17 -3.98 4.77 7.59
CA ALA A 17 -3.26 4.23 6.42
C ALA A 17 -1.79 4.68 6.37
N GLN A 18 -1.46 5.82 7.00
CA GLN A 18 -0.10 6.34 7.17
C GLN A 18 0.79 5.44 8.03
N GLU A 19 0.23 4.76 9.03
CA GLU A 19 0.98 3.94 10.00
C GLU A 19 1.30 2.53 9.47
N LEU A 20 0.64 2.12 8.38
CA LEU A 20 0.84 0.81 7.74
C LEU A 20 1.64 0.86 6.43
N ALA A 21 2.13 2.03 6.04
CA ALA A 21 2.75 2.24 4.72
C ALA A 21 3.99 1.35 4.52
N LEU A 22 3.91 0.44 3.53
CA LEU A 22 4.99 -0.46 3.11
C LEU A 22 5.51 -1.39 4.23
N ASN A 23 4.65 -1.84 5.15
CA ASN A 23 5.04 -2.78 6.22
C ASN A 23 5.42 -4.18 5.73
N PHE A 24 4.98 -4.56 4.53
CA PHE A 24 5.34 -5.84 3.89
C PHE A 24 6.56 -5.73 2.95
N TRP A 25 7.25 -4.59 2.95
CA TRP A 25 8.47 -4.39 2.18
C TRP A 25 9.68 -4.72 3.05
N ASP A 26 10.08 -6.00 3.03
CA ASP A 26 11.26 -6.49 3.76
C ASP A 26 12.57 -5.99 3.13
N ASP A 27 12.56 -5.75 1.81
CA ASP A 27 13.67 -5.13 1.08
C ASP A 27 13.79 -3.65 1.45
N ARG A 28 14.81 -3.35 2.25
CA ARG A 28 15.05 -2.02 2.79
C ARG A 28 15.52 -1.03 1.71
N ASP A 29 16.26 -1.51 0.70
CA ASP A 29 16.85 -0.64 -0.32
C ASP A 29 15.80 -0.22 -1.34
N ALA A 30 14.95 -1.17 -1.77
CA ALA A 30 13.82 -0.89 -2.64
C ALA A 30 12.82 0.05 -1.95
N LYS A 31 12.48 -0.22 -0.68
CA LYS A 31 11.60 0.64 0.11
C LYS A 31 12.16 2.06 0.24
N ALA A 32 13.42 2.20 0.61
CA ALA A 32 14.07 3.51 0.78
C ALA A 32 14.11 4.29 -0.53
N SER A 33 14.41 3.62 -1.64
CA SER A 33 14.44 4.22 -2.97
C SER A 33 13.06 4.72 -3.39
N LEU A 34 12.01 3.94 -3.17
CA LEU A 34 10.62 4.34 -3.45
C LEU A 34 10.20 5.55 -2.62
N VAL A 35 10.47 5.54 -1.31
CA VAL A 35 10.13 6.67 -0.42
C VAL A 35 10.85 7.95 -0.85
N LYS A 36 12.15 7.87 -1.12
CA LYS A 36 12.95 9.01 -1.60
C LYS A 36 12.42 9.55 -2.93
N PHE A 37 12.05 8.66 -3.86
CA PHE A 37 11.44 9.06 -5.12
C PHE A 37 10.13 9.81 -4.89
N LEU A 38 9.22 9.27 -4.08
CA LEU A 38 7.94 9.90 -3.75
C LEU A 38 8.14 11.28 -3.10
N GLU A 39 9.03 11.40 -2.12
CA GLU A 39 9.37 12.70 -1.50
C GLU A 39 9.87 13.71 -2.54
N SER A 40 10.71 13.27 -3.49
CA SER A 40 11.25 14.14 -4.53
C SER A 40 10.20 14.68 -5.50
N VAL A 41 9.23 13.84 -5.90
CA VAL A 41 8.22 14.24 -6.91
C VAL A 41 6.97 14.85 -6.29
N THR A 42 6.76 14.71 -4.98
CA THR A 42 5.59 15.27 -4.28
C THR A 42 5.90 16.54 -3.50
N GLY A 43 7.17 16.80 -3.18
CA GLY A 43 7.60 18.01 -2.46
C GLY A 43 7.45 19.28 -3.31
N PRO A 44 6.58 20.24 -2.97
CA PRO A 44 6.31 21.41 -3.82
C PRO A 44 7.50 22.36 -4.03
N GLN A 45 8.53 22.24 -3.20
CA GLN A 45 9.76 23.03 -3.26
C GLN A 45 10.93 22.24 -3.87
N ASN A 46 10.68 21.01 -4.35
CA ASN A 46 11.71 20.18 -4.96
C ASN A 46 11.79 20.47 -6.46
N ASP A 47 13.01 20.51 -7.00
CA ASP A 47 13.25 20.69 -8.44
C ASP A 47 12.65 19.55 -9.30
N GLN A 48 12.34 18.40 -8.70
CA GLN A 48 11.72 17.24 -9.34
C GLN A 48 10.19 17.17 -9.13
N PHE A 49 9.56 18.22 -8.60
CA PHE A 49 8.13 18.23 -8.33
C PHE A 49 7.30 17.91 -9.58
N VAL A 50 6.35 16.99 -9.43
CA VAL A 50 5.37 16.62 -10.45
C VAL A 50 3.98 17.01 -9.95
N ALA A 51 3.22 17.74 -10.78
CA ALA A 51 1.84 18.10 -10.49
C ALA A 51 0.97 16.85 -10.28
N GLU A 52 0.00 16.91 -9.38
CA GLU A 52 -0.82 15.73 -9.00
C GLU A 52 -1.47 15.02 -10.18
N THR A 53 -1.93 15.79 -11.18
CA THR A 53 -2.57 15.27 -12.41
C THR A 53 -1.64 14.42 -13.26
N ASP A 54 -0.33 14.58 -13.10
CA ASP A 54 0.70 13.93 -13.91
C ASP A 54 1.39 12.78 -13.16
N ARG A 55 1.01 12.51 -11.89
CA ARG A 55 1.57 11.42 -11.07
C ARG A 55 0.94 10.08 -11.42
N ILE A 56 1.32 9.53 -12.57
CA ILE A 56 0.82 8.24 -13.07
C ILE A 56 1.90 7.17 -12.88
N ALA A 57 1.55 6.08 -12.21
CA ALA A 57 2.38 4.88 -12.08
C ALA A 57 1.75 3.71 -12.83
N VAL A 58 2.56 2.96 -13.57
CA VAL A 58 2.13 1.78 -14.34
C VAL A 58 2.89 0.57 -13.82
N PHE A 59 2.15 -0.48 -13.50
CA PHE A 59 2.70 -1.76 -13.04
C PHE A 59 2.31 -2.84 -14.04
N ASP A 60 3.22 -3.78 -14.25
CA ASP A 60 2.88 -5.03 -14.92
C ASP A 60 1.95 -5.88 -14.03
N SER A 61 1.25 -6.83 -14.63
CA SER A 61 0.34 -7.75 -13.94
C SER A 61 1.06 -9.02 -13.49
N ASP A 62 1.43 -9.86 -14.44
CA ASP A 62 1.86 -11.23 -14.18
C ASP A 62 3.32 -11.21 -13.73
N GLY A 63 3.64 -11.96 -12.68
CA GLY A 63 4.95 -11.90 -12.02
C GLY A 63 5.21 -10.63 -11.20
N THR A 64 4.35 -9.59 -11.28
CA THR A 64 4.49 -8.34 -10.51
C THR A 64 3.38 -8.18 -9.47
N LEU A 65 2.13 -7.98 -9.89
CA LEU A 65 0.98 -7.84 -8.99
C LEU A 65 0.32 -9.19 -8.68
N ARG A 66 0.52 -10.20 -9.53
CA ARG A 66 -0.02 -11.55 -9.37
C ARG A 66 1.06 -12.59 -9.64
N SER A 67 1.05 -13.67 -8.86
CA SER A 67 1.92 -14.82 -9.14
C SER A 67 1.56 -15.44 -10.48
N GLU A 68 2.58 -15.72 -11.29
CA GLU A 68 2.46 -16.41 -12.58
C GLU A 68 3.04 -17.85 -12.54
N ASN A 69 3.63 -18.23 -11.41
CA ASN A 69 4.16 -19.57 -11.20
C ASN A 69 3.17 -20.40 -10.35
N PRO A 70 2.91 -21.68 -10.70
CA PRO A 70 3.46 -22.44 -11.84
C PRO A 70 2.77 -22.19 -13.18
N LEU A 71 1.62 -21.51 -13.20
CA LEU A 71 0.86 -21.19 -14.39
C LEU A 71 0.29 -19.76 -14.29
N PRO A 72 0.17 -19.03 -15.42
CA PRO A 72 -0.48 -17.73 -15.46
C PRO A 72 -1.88 -17.74 -14.85
N PHE A 73 -2.20 -16.69 -14.10
CA PHE A 73 -3.46 -16.55 -13.36
C PHE A 73 -4.71 -16.67 -14.26
N GLN A 74 -4.62 -16.17 -15.50
CA GLN A 74 -5.69 -16.18 -16.50
C GLN A 74 -6.06 -17.61 -16.90
N LEU A 75 -5.08 -18.52 -16.99
CA LEU A 75 -5.33 -19.93 -17.28
C LEU A 75 -6.00 -20.63 -16.08
N CYS A 76 -5.58 -20.30 -14.85
CA CYS A 76 -6.18 -20.87 -13.64
C CYS A 76 -7.63 -20.42 -13.44
N LEU A 77 -7.94 -19.14 -13.69
CA LEU A 77 -9.29 -18.59 -13.52
C LEU A 77 -10.27 -19.01 -14.62
N GLN A 78 -9.82 -19.11 -15.88
CA GLN A 78 -10.69 -19.53 -16.98
C GLN A 78 -11.23 -20.96 -16.85
N TRP A 79 -10.71 -21.76 -15.91
CA TRP A 79 -11.15 -23.13 -15.67
C TRP A 79 -12.20 -23.25 -14.56
N MET A 80 -12.57 -22.13 -13.92
CA MET A 80 -13.55 -22.09 -12.82
C MET A 80 -14.97 -21.67 -13.27
N ASN A 81 -15.25 -21.67 -14.59
CA ASN A 81 -16.56 -21.40 -15.18
C ASN A 81 -17.09 -22.60 -15.96
#